data_AF-A0A2W4LI75-F1
#
_entry.id   AF-A0A2W4LI75-F1
#
_cell.length_a   1.000
_cell.length_b   1.000
_cell.length_c   1.000
_cell.angle_alpha   90.00
_cell.angle_beta   90.00
_cell.angle_gamma   90.00
#
_symmetry.space_group_name_H-M   'P 1'
#
loop_
_entity.id
_entity.type
_entity.pdbx_description
1 polymer ?
#
loop_
_entity_poly.entity_id
_entity_poly.type
_entity_poly.pdbx_seq_one_letter_code
_entity_poly.pdbx_strand_id
1 'polypeptide(L)'
;MVETETEKLICEPKRADDMQDSAVLAKARAAATWCKHATAHEMAHGGKPCRYLLIPHHAIADNMSLDGLAKRFAFAAPEERE
;
A
#
# COMPACT_ATOMS: atom_id res chain seq x y z
N MET A 1 -7.42 6.55 2.72
CA MET A 1 -6.05 6.89 3.14
C MET A 1 -6.04 7.00 4.65
N VAL A 2 -5.02 6.43 5.29
CA VAL A 2 -4.80 6.51 6.73
C VAL A 2 -3.48 7.24 6.95
N GLU A 3 -3.47 8.24 7.81
CA GLU A 3 -2.24 8.95 8.18
C GLU A 3 -1.92 8.64 9.65
N THR A 4 -0.65 8.32 9.89
CA THR A 4 -0.11 8.06 11.23
C THR A 4 0.90 9.15 11.57
N GLU A 5 1.49 9.07 12.76
CA GLU A 5 2.58 9.97 13.15
C GLU A 5 3.79 9.84 12.22
N THR A 6 4.06 8.64 11.69
CA THR A 6 5.29 8.33 10.95
C THR A 6 5.11 8.17 9.45
N GLU A 7 3.90 7.86 8.96
CA GLU A 7 3.67 7.53 7.55
C GLU A 7 2.22 7.75 7.08
N LYS A 8 2.06 7.83 5.77
CA LYS A 8 0.78 7.81 5.06
C LYS A 8 0.57 6.44 4.41
N LEU A 9 -0.62 5.87 4.56
CA LEU A 9 -0.99 4.55 4.07
C LEU A 9 -2.22 4.63 3.16
N ILE A 10 -2.09 4.08 1.96
CA ILE A 10 -3.24 3.77 1.11
C ILE A 10 -3.58 2.30 1.34
N CYS A 11 -4.66 2.04 2.08
CA CYS A 11 -5.15 0.70 2.36
C CYS A 11 -6.30 0.35 1.42
N GLU A 12 -6.12 -0.67 0.57
CA GLU A 12 -7.15 -1.18 -0.34
C GLU A 12 -7.58 -2.60 0.07
N PRO A 13 -8.73 -2.74 0.73
CA PRO A 13 -9.37 -4.05 0.90
C PRO A 13 -9.78 -4.64 -0.45
N LYS A 14 -9.58 -5.95 -0.63
CA LYS A 14 -9.93 -6.67 -1.85
C LYS A 14 -10.55 -8.03 -1.57
N ARG A 15 -11.37 -8.54 -2.50
CA ARG A 15 -11.85 -9.93 -2.42
C ARG A 15 -10.64 -10.86 -2.39
N ALA A 16 -10.64 -11.85 -1.50
CA ALA A 16 -9.53 -12.80 -1.35
C ALA A 16 -9.22 -13.51 -2.68
N ASP A 17 -10.28 -13.90 -3.40
CA ASP A 17 -10.17 -14.59 -4.68
C ASP A 17 -9.74 -13.67 -5.84
N ASP A 18 -9.78 -12.35 -5.65
CA ASP A 18 -9.34 -11.36 -6.65
C ASP A 18 -7.88 -10.95 -6.46
N MET A 19 -7.19 -11.42 -5.42
CA MET A 19 -5.84 -10.94 -5.10
C MET A 19 -4.84 -11.16 -6.24
N GLN A 20 -5.09 -12.17 -7.08
CA GLN A 20 -4.27 -12.51 -8.24
C GLN A 20 -4.90 -12.06 -9.57
N ASP A 21 -6.04 -11.38 -9.53
CA ASP A 21 -6.68 -10.85 -10.73
C ASP A 21 -5.76 -9.81 -11.40
N SER A 22 -5.63 -9.92 -12.72
CA SER A 22 -4.71 -9.08 -13.49
C SER A 22 -5.03 -7.58 -13.41
N ALA A 23 -6.31 -7.21 -13.36
CA ALA A 23 -6.74 -5.82 -13.27
C ALA A 23 -6.56 -5.27 -11.86
N VAL A 24 -6.76 -6.09 -10.82
CA VAL A 24 -6.43 -5.75 -9.44
C VAL A 24 -4.92 -5.49 -9.29
N LEU A 25 -4.09 -6.41 -9.78
CA LEU A 25 -2.63 -6.26 -9.70
C LEU A 25 -2.13 -5.05 -10.52
N ALA A 26 -2.76 -4.76 -11.66
CA ALA A 26 -2.43 -3.57 -12.45
C ALA A 26 -2.70 -2.27 -11.67
N LYS A 27 -3.87 -2.17 -11.02
CA LYS A 27 -4.20 -1.02 -10.17
C LYS A 27 -3.28 -0.92 -8.95
N ALA A 28 -2.98 -2.04 -8.31
CA ALA A 28 -2.05 -2.11 -7.18
C ALA A 28 -0.65 -1.61 -7.55
N ARG A 29 -0.11 -2.03 -8.71
CA ARG A 29 1.17 -1.51 -9.23
C ARG A 29 1.12 0.00 -9.46
N ALA A 30 0.05 0.51 -10.05
CA ALA A 30 -0.10 1.95 -10.28
C ALA A 30 -0.14 2.73 -8.96
N ALA A 31 -0.92 2.27 -7.97
CA ALA A 31 -1.01 2.90 -6.65
C ALA A 31 0.31 2.85 -5.88
N ALA A 32 1.02 1.71 -5.92
CA ALA A 32 2.32 1.59 -5.29
C ALA A 32 3.37 2.49 -5.95
N THR A 33 3.33 2.62 -7.28
CA THR A 33 4.19 3.54 -8.04
C THR A 33 3.90 4.99 -7.66
N TRP A 34 2.62 5.36 -7.51
CA TRP A 34 2.25 6.67 -6.98
C TRP A 34 2.84 6.90 -5.59
N CYS A 35 2.71 5.96 -4.65
CA CYS A 35 3.30 6.10 -3.31
C CYS A 35 4.83 6.23 -3.35
N LYS A 36 5.52 5.54 -4.28
CA LYS A 36 6.97 5.70 -4.49
C LYS A 36 7.32 7.15 -4.83
N HIS A 37 6.66 7.72 -5.83
CA HIS A 37 6.89 9.12 -6.24
C HIS A 37 6.46 10.11 -5.16
N ALA A 38 5.31 9.88 -4.52
CA ALA A 38 4.82 10.70 -3.40
C ALA A 38 5.82 10.69 -2.24
N THR A 39 6.38 9.53 -1.90
CA THR A 39 7.44 9.42 -0.88
C THR A 39 8.66 10.22 -1.27
N ALA A 40 9.15 10.08 -2.51
CA ALA A 40 10.32 10.83 -2.97
C ALA A 40 10.10 12.35 -2.86
N HIS A 41 8.92 12.84 -3.25
CA HIS A 41 8.54 14.24 -3.11
C HIS A 41 8.45 14.66 -1.63
N GLU A 42 7.68 13.94 -0.82
CA GLU A 42 7.46 14.27 0.59
C GLU A 42 8.77 14.26 1.38
N MET A 43 9.67 13.30 1.14
CA MET A 43 10.98 13.26 1.81
C MET A 43 11.86 14.45 1.45
N ALA A 44 11.75 14.99 0.23
CA ALA A 44 12.44 16.22 -0.15
C ALA A 44 11.86 17.48 0.53
N HIS A 45 10.65 17.41 1.08
CA HIS A 45 9.92 18.53 1.67
C HIS A 45 9.61 18.36 3.17
N GLY A 46 10.28 17.42 3.86
CA GLY A 46 10.08 17.19 5.30
C GLY A 46 8.73 16.55 5.65
N GLY A 47 8.07 15.94 4.67
CA GLY A 47 6.80 15.24 4.81
C GLY A 47 6.97 13.81 5.33
N LYS A 48 5.99 12.95 5.03
CA LYS A 48 5.96 11.55 5.51
C LYS A 48 6.00 10.56 4.34
N PRO A 49 6.64 9.39 4.50
CA PRO A 49 6.62 8.37 3.47
C PRO A 49 5.20 7.85 3.23
N CYS A 50 4.94 7.41 2.00
CA CYS A 50 3.71 6.79 1.56
C CYS A 50 3.94 5.31 1.28
N ARG A 51 3.07 4.44 1.81
CA ARG A 51 3.02 3.03 1.41
C ARG A 51 1.63 2.62 0.97
N TYR A 52 1.59 1.66 0.05
CA TYR A 52 0.35 1.06 -0.45
C TYR A 52 0.19 -0.35 0.13
N LEU A 53 -0.99 -0.65 0.65
CA LEU A 53 -1.36 -1.95 1.19
C LEU A 53 -2.49 -2.55 0.35
N LEU A 54 -2.27 -3.75 -0.20
CA LEU A 54 -3.32 -4.53 -0.84
C LEU A 54 -3.75 -5.65 0.12
N ILE A 55 -4.89 -5.46 0.77
CA ILE A 55 -5.29 -6.28 1.92
C ILE A 55 -6.44 -7.20 1.51
N PRO A 56 -6.31 -8.53 1.59
CA PRO A 56 -7.46 -9.40 1.36
C PRO A 56 -8.47 -9.18 2.50
N HIS A 57 -9.75 -8.99 2.19
CA HIS A 57 -10.78 -8.56 3.15
C HIS A 57 -10.87 -9.44 4.40
N HIS A 58 -10.64 -10.75 4.29
CA HIS A 58 -10.68 -11.69 5.40
C HIS A 58 -9.52 -11.53 6.40
N ALA A 59 -8.45 -10.81 6.02
CA ALA A 59 -7.35 -10.50 6.93
C ALA A 59 -7.65 -9.31 7.85
N ILE A 60 -8.74 -8.56 7.61
CA ILE A 60 -9.17 -7.46 8.46
C ILE A 60 -10.09 -8.04 9.54
N ALA A 61 -9.51 -8.34 10.70
CA ALA A 61 -10.22 -8.85 11.88
C ALA A 61 -10.11 -7.85 13.05
N ASP A 62 -10.97 -8.00 14.05
CA ASP A 62 -11.05 -7.15 15.24
C ASP A 62 -9.76 -7.14 16.06
N ASN A 63 -8.97 -8.20 15.99
CA ASN A 63 -7.71 -8.37 16.72
C ASN A 63 -6.46 -7.94 15.91
N MET A 64 -6.61 -7.31 14.75
CA MET A 64 -5.49 -6.87 13.91
C MET A 64 -5.14 -5.39 14.16
N SER A 65 -3.84 -5.09 14.18
CA SER A 65 -3.35 -3.71 14.19
C SER A 65 -3.02 -3.23 12.78
N LEU A 66 -3.03 -1.91 12.57
CA LEU A 66 -2.62 -1.31 11.30
C LEU A 66 -1.17 -1.65 10.94
N ASP A 67 -0.26 -1.63 11.91
CA ASP A 67 1.14 -2.04 11.73
C ASP A 67 1.25 -3.51 11.32
N GLY A 68 0.47 -4.40 11.95
CA GLY A 68 0.44 -5.82 11.60
C GLY A 68 -0.05 -6.06 10.17
N LEU A 69 -1.09 -5.33 9.74
CA LEU A 69 -1.56 -5.34 8.35
C LEU A 69 -0.50 -4.79 7.39
N ALA A 70 0.15 -3.68 7.75
CA ALA A 70 1.16 -3.04 6.92
C ALA A 70 2.39 -3.94 6.69
N LYS A 71 2.83 -4.67 7.72
CA LYS A 71 3.94 -5.63 7.62
C LYS A 71 3.62 -6.83 6.73
N ARG A 72 2.35 -7.25 6.69
CA ARG A 72 1.91 -8.45 5.94
C ARG A 72 1.52 -8.16 4.50
N PHE A 73 0.99 -6.96 4.23
CA PHE A 73 0.29 -6.65 2.99
C PHE A 73 0.83 -5.42 2.26
N ALA A 74 2.04 -4.95 2.61
CA ALA A 74 2.72 -3.93 1.82
C ALA A 74 2.95 -4.45 0.38
N PHE A 75 2.50 -3.67 -0.59
CA PHE A 75 2.68 -3.96 -2.00
C PHE A 75 3.63 -2.93 -2.60
N ALA A 76 4.78 -3.40 -3.09
CA ALA A 76 5.82 -2.56 -3.64
C ALA A 76 5.56 -2.23 -5.12
N ALA A 77 6.00 -1.05 -5.55
CA ALA A 77 6.06 -0.72 -6.97
C ALA A 77 7.03 -1.69 -7.67
N PRO A 78 6.75 -2.11 -8.91
CA PRO A 78 7.71 -2.87 -9.69
C PRO A 78 9.00 -2.05 -9.88
N GLU A 79 10.15 -2.73 -9.91
CA GLU A 79 11.40 -2.08 -10.32
C GLU A 79 11.27 -1.63 -11.78
N GLU A 80 11.64 -0.38 -12.05
CA GLU A 80 11.76 0.13 -13.41
C GLU A 80 12.92 -0.65 -14.06
N ARG A 81 12.60 -1.50 -15.03
CA ARG A 81 13.63 -2.07 -15.91
C ARG A 81 13.99 -0.99 -16.92
N GLU A 82 15.22 -0.49 -16.83
CA GLU A 82 15.88 0.34 -17.86
C GLU A 82 15.98 -0.39 -19.20
#